data_AF-A0A2I0R2Z7-F1
#
_entry.id   AF-A0A2I0R2Z7-F1
#
_cell.length_a   1.000
_cell.length_b   1.000
_cell.length_c   1.000
_cell.angle_alpha   90.00
_cell.angle_beta   90.00
_cell.angle_gamma   90.00
#
_symmetry.space_group_name_H-M   'P 1'
#
loop_
_entity.id
_entity.type
_entity.pdbx_description
1 polymer ?
#
loop_
_entity_poly.entity_id
_entity_poly.type
_entity_poly.pdbx_seq_one_letter_code
_entity_poly.pdbx_strand_id
1 'polypeptide(L)'
;MDTKQFKQDYFIERVYQPISETEFKCRLIVKSKADNQEITGIETKINTVEIGQGFADSQFSVNPISWERYLNQTITMLFNMLMLRINTTDLYNVDGEDKISEFFDENPFHQN
;
A
#
# COMPACT_ATOMS: atom_id res chain seq x y z
N MET A 1 -10.86 -17.85 -2.16
CA MET A 1 -11.49 -17.18 -1.00
C MET A 1 -12.15 -15.97 -1.56
N ASP A 2 -13.44 -15.78 -1.33
CA ASP A 2 -14.13 -14.66 -1.96
C ASP A 2 -13.73 -13.32 -1.33
N THR A 3 -13.94 -12.26 -2.11
CA THR A 3 -13.57 -10.89 -1.81
C THR A 3 -14.29 -10.33 -0.56
N LYS A 4 -15.51 -10.80 -0.29
CA LYS A 4 -16.31 -10.37 0.87
C LYS A 4 -15.79 -11.02 2.14
N GLN A 5 -15.42 -12.30 2.08
CA GLN A 5 -14.81 -13.05 3.15
C GLN A 5 -13.46 -12.44 3.52
N PHE A 6 -12.65 -12.04 2.53
CA PHE A 6 -11.37 -11.36 2.81
C PHE A 6 -11.56 -10.07 3.62
N LYS A 7 -12.53 -9.23 3.26
CA LYS A 7 -12.83 -7.99 4.01
C LYS A 7 -13.39 -8.26 5.40
N GLN A 8 -14.12 -9.35 5.59
CA GLN A 8 -14.66 -9.72 6.90
C GLN A 8 -13.54 -10.19 7.83
N ASP A 9 -12.63 -11.00 7.31
CA ASP A 9 -11.62 -11.71 8.10
C ASP A 9 -10.30 -10.96 8.25
N TYR A 10 -9.97 -10.05 7.33
CA TYR A 10 -8.66 -9.39 7.29
C TYR A 10 -8.75 -7.86 7.23
N PHE A 11 -7.67 -7.19 7.63
CA PHE A 11 -7.50 -5.75 7.48
C PHE A 11 -6.07 -5.41 7.07
N ILE A 12 -5.88 -4.20 6.52
CA ILE A 12 -4.57 -3.70 6.11
C ILE A 12 -4.05 -2.70 7.15
N GLU A 13 -2.89 -2.98 7.71
CA GLU A 13 -2.16 -2.08 8.59
C GLU A 13 -1.03 -1.39 7.82
N ARG A 14 -0.87 -0.09 8.05
CA ARG A 14 0.24 0.70 7.52
C ARG A 14 1.20 1.04 8.65
N VAL A 15 2.46 0.60 8.52
CA VAL A 15 3.51 0.83 9.50
C VAL A 15 4.61 1.69 8.90
N TYR A 16 5.00 2.73 9.63
CA TYR A 16 6.17 3.55 9.32
C TYR A 16 7.27 3.29 10.33
N GLN A 17 8.49 3.07 9.84
CA GLN A 17 9.65 2.91 10.71
C GLN A 17 10.75 3.89 10.26
N PRO A 18 11.12 4.88 11.09
CA PRO A 18 12.26 5.75 10.77
C PRO A 18 13.56 4.93 10.76
N ILE A 19 14.41 5.18 9.76
CA ILE A 19 15.77 4.64 9.66
C ILE A 19 16.78 5.74 10.01
N SER A 20 16.57 6.94 9.47
CA SER A 20 17.40 8.12 9.70
C SER A 20 16.55 9.39 9.61
N GLU A 21 17.17 10.56 9.74
CA GLU A 21 16.50 11.86 9.55
C GLU A 21 15.87 12.00 8.16
N THR A 22 16.39 11.29 7.16
CA THR A 22 15.98 11.41 5.76
C THR A 22 15.40 10.12 5.18
N GLU A 23 15.34 9.05 5.96
CA GLU A 23 14.92 7.74 5.47
C GLU A 23 13.93 7.07 6.42
N PHE A 24 12.90 6.47 5.85
CA PHE A 24 11.97 5.62 6.60
C PHE A 24 11.49 4.46 5.74
N LYS A 25 11.06 3.39 6.41
CA LYS A 25 10.35 2.27 5.79
C LYS A 25 8.87 2.54 5.82
N CYS A 26 8.20 2.28 4.71
CA CYS A 26 6.75 2.18 4.64
C CYS A 26 6.39 0.74 4.35
N ARG A 27 5.66 0.10 5.27
CA ARG A 27 5.21 -1.28 5.15
C ARG A 27 3.69 -1.33 5.20
N LEU A 28 3.11 -2.07 4.26
CA LEU A 28 1.69 -2.45 4.28
C LEU A 28 1.60 -3.93 4.64
N ILE A 29 0.74 -4.26 5.61
CA ILE A 29 0.63 -5.60 6.18
C ILE A 29 -0.85 -6.02 6.15
N VAL A 30 -1.12 -7.21 5.66
CA VAL A 30 -2.43 -7.86 5.81
C VAL A 30 -2.42 -8.66 7.10
N LYS A 31 -3.36 -8.36 7.99
CA LYS A 31 -3.53 -9.06 9.26
C LYS A 31 -4.91 -9.70 9.36
N SER A 32 -4.95 -10.87 9.98
CA SER A 32 -6.20 -11.53 10.39
C SER A 32 -6.84 -10.74 11.54
N LYS A 33 -8.14 -10.51 11.48
CA LYS A 33 -8.89 -9.87 12.57
C LYS A 33 -9.11 -10.82 13.76
N ALA A 34 -9.08 -12.13 13.53
CA ALA A 34 -9.37 -13.12 14.57
C ALA A 34 -8.27 -13.16 15.65
N ASP A 35 -7.00 -13.02 15.23
CA ASP A 35 -5.83 -13.21 16.07
C ASP A 35 -4.74 -12.15 15.86
N ASN A 36 -4.98 -11.16 15.01
CA ASN A 36 -4.04 -10.09 14.66
C ASN A 36 -2.73 -10.61 14.02
N GLN A 37 -2.74 -11.84 13.50
CA GLN A 37 -1.57 -12.45 12.88
C GLN A 37 -1.31 -11.83 11.51
N GLU A 38 -0.04 -11.52 11.23
CA GLU A 38 0.40 -11.14 9.89
C GLU A 38 0.34 -12.33 8.93
N ILE A 39 -0.39 -12.15 7.83
CA ILE A 39 -0.53 -13.15 6.77
C ILE A 39 0.48 -12.87 5.65
N THR A 40 0.61 -11.60 5.28
CA THR A 40 1.54 -11.15 4.25
C THR A 40 1.77 -9.64 4.37
N GLY A 41 2.83 -9.14 3.74
CA GLY A 41 3.11 -7.72 3.68
C GLY A 41 4.07 -7.36 2.56
N ILE A 42 4.14 -6.06 2.27
CA ILE A 42 5.10 -5.46 1.35
C ILE A 42 5.72 -4.23 1.98
N GLU A 43 7.01 -4.03 1.76
CA GLU A 43 7.77 -2.91 2.31
C GLU A 43 8.54 -2.20 1.20
N THR A 44 8.64 -0.88 1.31
CA THR A 44 9.62 -0.10 0.57
C THR A 44 10.34 0.88 1.49
N LYS A 45 11.54 1.28 1.07
CA LYS A 45 12.31 2.34 1.70
C LYS A 45 12.02 3.65 0.96
N ILE A 46 11.79 4.71 1.72
CA ILE A 46 11.52 6.05 1.20
C ILE A 46 12.63 6.99 1.69
N ASN A 47 13.24 7.73 0.77
CA ASN A 47 14.28 8.72 1.06
C ASN A 47 13.78 10.14 0.72
N THR A 48 13.63 10.99 1.74
CA THR A 48 13.08 12.34 1.60
C THR A 48 13.97 13.28 0.80
N VAL A 49 15.28 13.02 0.72
CA VAL A 49 16.25 13.85 -0.04
C VAL A 49 16.13 13.61 -1.54
N GLU A 50 16.04 12.35 -1.95
CA GLU A 50 15.80 11.97 -3.36
C GLU A 50 14.49 12.58 -3.86
N ILE A 51 13.49 12.60 -2.98
CA ILE A 51 12.19 13.17 -3.24
C ILE A 51 12.26 14.71 -3.29
N GLY A 52 13.06 15.33 -2.43
CA GLY A 52 13.36 16.77 -2.48
C GLY A 52 14.03 17.22 -3.78
N GLN A 53 14.94 16.41 -4.34
CA GLN A 53 15.52 16.65 -5.66
C GLN A 53 14.47 16.53 -6.77
N GLY A 54 13.65 15.47 -6.73
CA GLY A 54 12.52 15.32 -7.65
C GLY A 54 11.53 16.49 -7.56
N PHE A 55 11.31 17.05 -6.36
CA PHE A 55 10.48 18.24 -6.18
C PHE A 55 11.10 19.49 -6.80
N ALA A 56 12.38 19.75 -6.54
CA ALA A 56 13.10 20.88 -7.12
C ALA A 56 13.05 20.83 -8.66
N ASP A 57 13.26 19.65 -9.23
CA ASP A 57 13.18 19.43 -10.68
C ASP A 57 11.75 19.56 -11.20
N SER A 58 10.73 19.17 -10.41
CA SER A 58 9.31 19.30 -10.76
C SER A 58 8.76 20.73 -10.64
N GLN A 59 9.44 21.67 -9.99
CA GLN A 59 8.97 23.06 -9.89
C GLN A 59 8.96 23.79 -11.24
N PHE A 60 9.64 23.22 -12.26
CA PHE A 60 9.54 23.65 -13.65
C PHE A 60 8.38 22.99 -14.42
N SER A 61 7.61 22.11 -13.76
CA SER A 61 6.46 21.41 -14.34
C SER A 61 5.15 22.11 -13.99
N VAL A 62 4.13 21.90 -14.83
CA VAL A 62 2.78 22.49 -14.66
C VAL A 62 2.08 21.99 -13.38
N ASN A 63 2.54 20.87 -12.80
CA ASN A 63 1.99 20.28 -11.58
C ASN A 63 3.12 19.91 -10.61
N PRO A 64 3.59 20.85 -9.77
CA PRO A 64 4.59 20.55 -8.76
C PRO A 64 4.09 19.42 -7.86
N ILE A 65 4.96 18.43 -7.61
CA ILE A 65 4.64 17.33 -6.72
C ILE A 65 4.88 17.84 -5.29
N SER A 66 4.04 17.47 -4.33
CA SER A 66 4.27 17.74 -2.89
C SER A 66 4.69 16.46 -2.17
N TRP A 67 5.28 16.61 -0.98
CA TRP A 67 5.67 15.49 -0.11
C TRP A 67 4.51 14.53 0.14
N GLU A 68 3.35 15.09 0.48
CA GLU A 68 2.13 14.36 0.76
C GLU A 68 1.62 13.62 -0.48
N ARG A 69 1.70 14.26 -1.66
CA ARG A 69 1.29 13.65 -2.93
C ARG A 69 2.20 12.49 -3.31
N TYR A 70 3.52 12.64 -3.19
CA TYR A 70 4.47 11.56 -3.44
C TYR A 70 4.25 10.37 -2.50
N LEU A 71 4.09 10.67 -1.20
CA LEU A 71 3.86 9.64 -0.19
C LEU A 71 2.58 8.87 -0.47
N ASN A 72 1.49 9.57 -0.79
CA ASN A 72 0.22 8.95 -1.19
C ASN A 72 0.39 8.05 -2.42
N GLN A 73 1.11 8.52 -3.46
CA GLN A 73 1.37 7.71 -4.67
C GLN A 73 2.19 6.46 -4.36
N THR A 74 3.21 6.57 -3.51
CA THR A 74 4.04 5.42 -3.11
C THR A 74 3.22 4.40 -2.34
N ILE A 75 2.36 4.87 -1.44
CA ILE A 75 1.46 4.02 -0.67
C ILE A 75 0.43 3.34 -1.59
N THR A 76 -0.15 4.06 -2.55
CA THR A 76 -1.06 3.49 -3.56
C THR A 76 -0.35 2.43 -4.41
N MET A 77 0.90 2.67 -4.81
CA MET A 77 1.71 1.70 -5.55
C MET A 77 1.97 0.44 -4.72
N LEU A 78 2.40 0.59 -3.46
CA LEU A 78 2.59 -0.53 -2.53
C LEU A 78 1.30 -1.32 -2.36
N PHE A 79 0.19 -0.62 -2.19
CA PHE A 79 -1.12 -1.23 -2.06
C PHE A 79 -1.48 -2.04 -3.31
N ASN A 80 -1.34 -1.47 -4.51
CA ASN A 80 -1.59 -2.18 -5.76
C ASN A 80 -0.69 -3.41 -5.93
N MET A 81 0.59 -3.33 -5.56
CA MET A 81 1.51 -4.47 -5.60
C MET A 81 1.13 -5.55 -4.58
N LEU A 82 0.69 -5.15 -3.37
CA LEU A 82 0.19 -6.07 -2.35
C LEU A 82 -1.05 -6.80 -2.85
N MET A 83 -2.00 -6.06 -3.43
CA MET A 83 -3.21 -6.63 -4.01
C MET A 83 -2.91 -7.55 -5.18
N LEU A 84 -1.97 -7.17 -6.07
CA LEU A 84 -1.52 -8.05 -7.13
C LEU A 84 -0.94 -9.34 -6.56
N ARG A 85 -0.11 -9.27 -5.51
CA ARG A 85 0.47 -10.45 -4.86
C ARG A 85 -0.60 -11.38 -4.27
N ILE A 86 -1.60 -10.82 -3.60
CA ILE A 86 -2.74 -11.59 -3.07
C ILE A 86 -3.52 -12.21 -4.23
N ASN A 87 -3.84 -11.42 -5.25
CA ASN A 87 -4.58 -11.87 -6.43
C ASN A 87 -3.81 -12.92 -7.25
N THR A 88 -2.49 -12.84 -7.36
CA THR A 88 -1.66 -13.90 -7.97
C THR A 88 -1.61 -15.17 -7.15
N THR A 89 -1.80 -15.07 -5.83
CA THR A 89 -1.97 -16.23 -4.97
C THR A 89 -3.36 -16.84 -5.17
N ASP A 90 -4.39 -16.02 -5.41
CA ASP A 90 -5.74 -16.45 -5.80
C ASP A 90 -5.87 -16.90 -7.26
N LEU A 91 -4.96 -16.52 -8.17
CA LEU A 91 -4.90 -17.04 -9.55
C LEU A 91 -4.61 -18.54 -9.61
N TYR A 92 -4.24 -19.18 -8.51
CA TYR A 92 -4.20 -20.64 -8.39
C TYR A 92 -5.52 -21.25 -7.88
N ASN A 93 -6.48 -20.42 -7.46
CA ASN A 93 -7.90 -20.73 -7.19
C ASN A 93 -8.76 -20.18 -8.35
N VAL A 94 -8.52 -20.70 -9.55
CA VAL A 94 -9.29 -20.29 -10.74
C VAL A 94 -10.66 -20.95 -10.69
N ASP A 95 -11.65 -20.25 -10.13
CA ASP A 95 -13.05 -20.39 -10.53
C ASP A 95 -13.88 -19.16 -10.08
N GLY A 96 -14.00 -18.17 -10.96
CA GLY A 96 -15.20 -17.34 -11.07
C GLY A 96 -15.44 -16.16 -10.12
N GLU A 97 -14.53 -15.81 -9.20
CA GLU A 97 -14.80 -14.73 -8.21
C GLU A 97 -14.12 -13.39 -8.51
N ASP A 98 -14.80 -12.30 -8.14
CA ASP A 98 -14.45 -10.89 -8.37
C ASP A 98 -13.01 -10.54 -7.92
N LYS A 99 -12.30 -9.70 -8.69
CA LYS A 99 -10.91 -9.34 -8.42
C LYS A 99 -10.79 -8.50 -7.15
N ILE A 100 -9.95 -8.93 -6.20
CA ILE A 100 -9.71 -8.21 -4.94
C ILE A 100 -9.19 -6.77 -5.15
N SER A 101 -8.53 -6.50 -6.28
CA SER A 101 -8.10 -5.15 -6.67
C SER A 101 -9.23 -4.16 -6.94
N GLU A 102 -10.43 -4.64 -7.28
CA GLU A 102 -11.60 -3.82 -7.62
C GLU A 102 -12.41 -3.41 -6.38
N PHE A 103 -12.00 -3.81 -5.18
CA PHE A 103 -12.81 -3.73 -3.96
C PHE A 103 -12.48 -2.53 -3.03
N PHE A 104 -11.62 -1.60 -3.42
CA PHE A 104 -11.34 -0.40 -2.63
C PHE A 104 -11.82 0.85 -3.38
N ASP A 105 -13.14 1.02 -3.39
CA ASP A 105 -13.82 2.22 -3.92
C ASP A 105 -13.47 3.47 -3.10
N GLU A 106 -13.03 3.29 -1.85
CA GLU A 106 -12.54 4.32 -0.95
C GLU A 106 -11.10 4.06 -0.51
N ASN A 107 -10.42 5.12 -0.09
CA ASN A 107 -9.04 5.07 0.38
C ASN A 107 -8.86 3.96 1.43
N PRO A 108 -8.09 2.88 1.15
CA PRO A 108 -8.04 1.66 1.96
C PRO A 108 -7.39 1.84 3.35
N PHE A 109 -6.84 3.02 3.63
CA PHE A 109 -6.18 3.31 4.89
C PHE A 109 -7.19 3.79 5.92
N HIS A 110 -7.49 2.94 6.90
CA HIS A 110 -8.26 3.29 8.08
C HIS A 110 -7.77 4.63 8.65
N GLN A 111 -8.66 5.61 8.76
CA GLN A 111 -8.42 6.79 9.58
C GLN A 111 -8.69 6.41 11.03
N ASN A 112 -7.70 6.63 11.90
CA ASN A 112 -7.87 6.57 13.36
C ASN A 112 -8.63 7.80 13.84
#